data_AF-A0A847GH74-F1
#
_entry.id   AF-A0A847GH74-F1
#
_cell.length_a   1.000
_cell.length_b   1.000
_cell.length_c   1.000
_cell.angle_alpha   90.00
_cell.angle_beta   90.00
_cell.angle_gamma   90.00
#
_symmetry.space_group_name_H-M   'P 1'
#
loop_
_entity.id
_entity.type
_entity.pdbx_description
1 polymer ?
#
loop_
_entity_poly.entity_id
_entity_poly.type
_entity_poly.pdbx_seq_one_letter_code
_entity_poly.pdbx_strand_id
1 'polypeptide(L)'
;PAWHTHGSPDQQWVMGDDFDRNIWVVRMDNLERRLLTRGHNGAGFKTHPHGSFTPDSKAVVFNSSREGGESILCALLPDDWESLPKAE
;
A
#
# COMPACT_ATOMS: atom_id res chain seq x y z
N PRO A 1 12.53 -4.55 2.37
CA PRO A 1 13.08 -3.25 1.88
C PRO A 1 11.93 -2.48 1.22
N ALA A 2 11.72 -1.21 1.59
CA ALA A 2 10.73 -0.37 0.94
C ALA A 2 11.35 0.29 -0.29
N TRP A 3 10.67 0.26 -1.44
CA TRP A 3 11.13 0.90 -2.67
C TRP A 3 10.67 2.35 -2.74
N HIS A 4 9.38 2.60 -2.53
CA HIS A 4 8.81 3.94 -2.35
C HIS A 4 8.05 4.02 -1.04
N THR A 5 7.90 5.24 -0.51
CA THR A 5 7.20 5.51 0.74
C THR A 5 6.39 6.79 0.69
N HIS A 6 5.31 6.86 1.45
CA HIS A 6 4.50 8.07 1.64
C HIS A 6 3.93 8.12 3.06
N GLY A 7 3.81 9.31 3.67
CA GLY A 7 3.19 9.51 4.97
C GLY A 7 1.75 10.02 4.84
N SER A 8 0.84 9.60 5.73
CA SER A 8 -0.53 10.08 5.70
C SER A 8 -0.65 11.53 6.21
N PRO A 9 -1.58 12.33 5.67
CA PRO A 9 -1.83 13.69 6.17
C PRO A 9 -2.15 13.79 7.67
N ASP A 10 -2.83 12.80 8.23
CA ASP A 10 -3.17 12.72 9.66
C ASP A 10 -2.03 12.22 10.57
N GLN A 11 -0.88 11.89 9.98
CA GLN A 11 0.33 11.40 10.67
C GLN A 11 0.14 10.08 11.43
N GLN A 12 -0.95 9.34 11.18
CA GLN A 12 -1.20 8.05 11.81
C GLN A 12 -0.56 6.87 11.06
N TRP A 13 -0.22 7.08 9.78
CA TRP A 13 0.21 6.01 8.89
C TRP A 13 1.43 6.36 8.05
N VAL A 14 2.24 5.34 7.78
CA VAL A 14 3.24 5.36 6.70
C VAL A 14 2.93 4.21 5.75
N MET A 15 3.02 4.44 4.45
CA MET A 15 2.91 3.43 3.43
C MET A 15 4.29 3.15 2.84
N GLY A 16 4.58 1.89 2.56
CA GLY A 16 5.73 1.49 1.75
C GLY A 16 5.38 0.38 0.77
N ASP A 17 5.90 0.44 -0.46
CA ASP A 17 5.82 -0.65 -1.42
C ASP A 17 7.13 -1.45 -1.51
N ASP A 18 7.09 -2.66 -2.06
CA ASP A 18 8.28 -3.50 -2.28
C ASP A 18 8.43 -3.94 -3.75
N PHE A 19 9.51 -4.67 -4.03
CA PHE A 19 9.80 -5.16 -5.39
C PHE A 19 8.79 -6.18 -5.90
N ASP A 20 8.02 -6.83 -5.02
CA ASP A 20 6.94 -7.74 -5.39
C ASP A 20 5.59 -7.01 -5.59
N ARG A 21 5.59 -5.68 -5.47
CA ARG A 21 4.41 -4.82 -5.59
C ARG A 21 3.39 -5.07 -4.47
N ASN A 22 3.85 -5.49 -3.30
CA ASN A 22 3.02 -5.47 -2.11
C ASN A 22 2.94 -4.04 -1.58
N ILE A 23 1.77 -3.67 -1.05
CA ILE A 23 1.55 -2.41 -0.35
C ILE A 23 1.49 -2.71 1.14
N TRP A 24 2.40 -2.11 1.88
CA TRP A 24 2.50 -2.23 3.33
C TRP A 24 2.08 -0.93 3.99
N VAL A 25 1.47 -1.03 5.17
CA VAL A 25 1.20 0.12 6.04
C VAL A 25 1.84 -0.08 7.40
N VAL A 26 2.31 1.01 7.97
CA VAL A 26 2.88 1.08 9.32
C VAL A 26 2.01 2.01 10.14
N ARG A 27 1.66 1.56 11.34
CA ARG A 27 0.95 2.35 12.34
C ARG A 27 1.93 3.14 13.18
N MET A 28 1.73 4.45 13.31
CA MET A 28 2.70 5.33 13.98
C MET A 28 2.69 5.24 15.51
N ASP A 29 1.61 4.76 16.11
CA ASP A 29 1.46 4.59 17.56
C ASP A 29 2.23 3.39 18.11
N ASN A 30 2.36 2.32 17.32
CA ASN A 30 3.05 1.09 17.74
C ASN A 30 4.21 0.66 16.82
N LEU A 31 4.44 1.38 15.73
CA LEU A 31 5.46 1.12 14.70
C LEU A 31 5.35 -0.27 14.06
N GLU A 32 4.19 -0.92 14.17
CA GLU A 32 3.95 -2.23 13.58
C GLU A 32 3.61 -2.08 12.10
N ARG A 33 4.25 -2.91 11.27
CA ARG A 33 4.02 -3.00 9.82
C ARG A 33 3.09 -4.17 9.50
N ARG A 34 2.07 -3.94 8.68
CA ARG A 34 1.15 -4.97 8.18
C ARG A 34 0.91 -4.85 6.67
N LEU A 35 0.49 -5.96 6.07
CA LEU A 35 0.20 -6.04 4.63
C LEU A 35 -1.18 -5.45 4.35
N LEU A 36 -1.26 -4.43 3.48
CA LEU A 36 -2.54 -3.85 3.05
C LEU A 36 -3.11 -4.60 1.84
N THR A 37 -2.31 -4.79 0.79
CA THR A 37 -2.73 -5.49 -0.43
C THR A 37 -1.53 -6.02 -1.22
N ARG A 38 -1.76 -7.00 -2.09
CA ARG A 38 -0.73 -7.70 -2.89
C ARG A 38 -1.28 -8.17 -4.24
N GLY A 39 -0.40 -8.70 -5.09
CA GLY A 39 -0.78 -9.27 -6.40
C GLY A 39 -0.93 -8.21 -7.48
N HIS A 40 -0.16 -7.12 -7.39
CA HIS A 40 -0.25 -5.98 -8.30
C HIS A 40 0.72 -6.06 -9.50
N ASN A 41 1.46 -7.16 -9.61
CA ASN A 41 2.47 -7.41 -10.64
C ASN A 41 1.91 -8.30 -11.76
N GLY A 42 1.24 -7.70 -12.74
CA GLY A 42 0.76 -8.40 -13.93
C GLY A 42 1.91 -8.92 -14.80
N ALA A 43 1.71 -10.09 -15.43
CA ALA A 43 2.72 -10.72 -16.27
C ALA A 43 3.11 -9.83 -17.47
N GLY A 44 4.41 -9.62 -17.68
CA GLY A 44 4.94 -8.80 -18.77
C GLY A 44 4.94 -7.29 -18.50
N PHE A 45 4.48 -6.83 -17.34
CA PHE A 45 4.49 -5.43 -16.97
C PHE A 45 5.67 -5.06 -16.08
N LYS A 46 6.01 -3.76 -16.06
CA LYS A 46 7.01 -3.17 -15.16
C LYS A 46 6.43 -2.09 -14.24
N THR A 47 5.10 -1.96 -14.20
CA THR A 47 4.36 -0.92 -13.46
C THR A 47 4.84 -0.80 -12.01
N HIS A 48 5.19 0.40 -11.55
CA HIS A 48 5.55 0.65 -10.16
C HIS A 48 4.34 1.18 -9.38
N PRO A 49 4.09 0.78 -8.12
CA PRO A 49 2.89 1.20 -7.43
C PRO A 49 2.86 2.70 -7.14
N HIS A 50 3.96 3.27 -6.62
CA HIS A 50 4.07 4.72 -6.31
C HIS A 50 2.85 5.21 -5.52
N GLY A 51 2.49 4.48 -4.47
CA GLY A 51 1.26 4.79 -3.74
C GLY A 51 1.33 6.11 -2.97
N SER A 52 0.18 6.73 -2.76
CA SER A 52 0.02 7.89 -1.90
C SER A 52 -1.29 7.80 -1.13
N PHE A 53 -1.32 8.41 0.06
CA PHE A 53 -2.54 8.47 0.86
C PHE A 53 -3.51 9.47 0.23
N THR A 54 -4.82 9.17 0.32
CA THR A 54 -5.86 10.13 0.01
C THR A 54 -5.81 11.33 0.98
N PRO A 55 -6.32 12.52 0.59
CA PRO A 55 -6.28 13.70 1.44
C PRO A 55 -6.95 13.53 2.81
N ASP A 56 -7.95 12.65 2.90
CA ASP A 56 -8.66 12.33 4.14
C ASP A 56 -8.00 11.21 4.96
N SER A 57 -6.84 10.71 4.53
CA SER A 57 -6.08 9.63 5.17
C SER A 57 -6.84 8.30 5.30
N LYS A 58 -7.87 8.05 4.47
CA LYS A 58 -8.68 6.82 4.55
C LYS A 58 -8.30 5.74 3.56
N ALA A 59 -7.46 6.04 2.57
CA ALA A 59 -7.09 5.09 1.54
C ALA A 59 -5.71 5.38 0.96
N VAL A 60 -5.19 4.41 0.21
CA VAL A 60 -3.97 4.53 -0.61
C VAL A 60 -4.35 4.38 -2.08
N VAL A 61 -3.99 5.36 -2.90
CA VAL A 61 -4.08 5.30 -4.36
C VAL A 61 -2.74 4.88 -4.94
N PHE A 62 -2.71 3.96 -5.90
CA PHE A 62 -1.47 3.43 -6.48
C PHE A 62 -1.70 2.85 -7.88
N ASN A 63 -0.63 2.73 -8.68
CA ASN A 63 -0.67 2.07 -9.98
C ASN A 63 -0.64 0.54 -9.83
N SER A 64 -1.34 -0.18 -10.70
CA SER A 64 -1.33 -1.64 -10.74
C SER A 64 -1.47 -2.16 -12.16
N SER A 65 -0.84 -3.30 -12.43
CA SER A 65 -1.02 -4.06 -13.68
C SER A 65 -1.81 -5.35 -13.50
N ARG A 66 -2.44 -5.56 -12.35
CA ARG A 66 -3.11 -6.82 -12.00
C ARG A 66 -4.25 -7.22 -12.95
N GLU A 67 -4.87 -6.23 -13.61
CA GLU A 67 -6.01 -6.44 -14.51
C GLU A 67 -5.58 -6.66 -15.97
N GLY A 68 -4.31 -7.03 -16.21
CA GLY A 68 -3.79 -7.26 -17.56
C GLY A 68 -3.47 -5.98 -18.35
N GLY A 69 -3.43 -4.84 -17.67
CA GLY A 69 -3.09 -3.51 -18.19
C GLY A 69 -2.78 -2.54 -17.05
N GLU A 70 -2.09 -1.44 -17.34
CA GLU A 70 -1.78 -0.43 -16.33
C GLU A 70 -3.03 0.35 -15.93
N SER A 71 -3.28 0.43 -14.63
CA SER A 71 -4.50 1.00 -14.05
C SER A 71 -4.20 1.69 -12.72
N ILE A 72 -5.09 2.57 -12.29
CA ILE A 72 -5.04 3.21 -10.96
C ILE A 72 -6.05 2.51 -10.06
N LEU A 73 -5.60 2.02 -8.91
CA LEU A 73 -6.44 1.41 -7.88
C LEU A 73 -6.41 2.25 -6.61
N CYS A 74 -7.44 2.08 -5.78
CA CYS A 74 -7.55 2.69 -4.47
C CYS A 74 -7.90 1.60 -3.45
N ALA A 75 -7.04 1.41 -2.44
CA ALA A 75 -7.26 0.48 -1.34
C ALA A 75 -7.63 1.26 -0.07
N LEU A 76 -8.79 0.97 0.49
CA LEU A 76 -9.20 1.55 1.77
C LEU A 76 -8.27 1.06 2.89
N LEU A 77 -7.93 1.94 3.81
CA LEU A 77 -7.31 1.55 5.07
C LEU A 77 -8.34 0.81 5.93
N PRO A 78 -7.90 -0.15 6.75
CA PRO A 78 -8.81 -0.92 7.57
C PRO A 78 -9.35 -0.06 8.73
N ASP A 79 -10.62 -0.26 9.06
CA ASP A 79 -11.18 0.21 10.34
C ASP A 79 -10.65 -0.64 11.51
N ASP A 80 -10.50 -1.95 11.29
CA ASP A 80 -9.92 -2.90 12.24
C ASP A 80 -8.48 -3.25 11.89
N TRP A 81 -7.52 -2.73 12.67
CA TRP A 81 -6.09 -3.01 12.50
C TRP A 81 -5.77 -4.51 12.55
N GLU A 82 -6.49 -5.27 13.38
CA GLU A 82 -6.22 -6.69 13.58
C GLU A 82 -6.65 -7.55 12.39
N SER A 83 -7.44 -6.99 11.48
CA SER A 83 -7.82 -7.65 10.22
C SER A 83 -6.67 -7.79 9.22
N LEU A 84 -5.61 -6.97 9.34
CA LEU A 84 -4.49 -7.04 8.41
C LEU A 84 -3.48 -8.14 8.79
N PRO A 85 -2.98 -8.91 7.80
CA PRO A 85 -1.91 -9.87 8.02
C PRO A 85 -0.65 -9.20 8.58
N LYS A 86 -0.06 -9.83 9.59
CA LYS A 86 1.27 -9.45 10.09
C LYS A 86 2.33 -9.75 9.04
N ALA A 87 3.39 -8.94 9.02
CA ALA A 87 4.58 -9.28 8.27
C ALA A 87 5.22 -10.53 8.90
N GLU A 88 5.43 -11.57 8.09
CA GLU A 88 6.29 -12.71 8.44
C GLU A 88 7.76 -12.31 8.46
#